data_AF-H8H0X6-F1
#
_entry.id   AF-H8H0X6-F1
#
_cell.length_a   1.000
_cell.length_b   1.000
_cell.length_c   1.000
_cell.angle_alpha   90.00
_cell.angle_beta   90.00
_cell.angle_gamma   90.00
#
_symmetry.space_group_name_H-M   'P 1'
#
loop_
_entity.id
_entity.type
_entity.pdbx_description
1 polymer ?
#
loop_
_entity_poly.entity_id
_entity_poly.type
_entity_poly.pdbx_seq_one_letter_code
_entity_poly.pdbx_strand_id
1 'polypeptide(L)'
;MLREFQGYVLAYRLRAAVGGRVAPPGDLLSLSEYAGRRLQRQELARGLVRKGIRPEEMRLLDRLSDELMFGFWLNPAEVSRFLSAALRGRSHPAIGDSDAFATLLTPSEQTRLGDLGVRLVCAHHLACLTLAAPIQDPHALARVWERIEQTQPPLFVDELARAGQLD
;
A
#
# COMPACT_ATOMS: atom_id res chain seq x y z
N MET A 1 -5.18 -11.63 -2.23
CA MET A 1 -6.33 -10.75 -1.93
C MET A 1 -6.20 -10.16 -0.53
N LEU A 2 -6.17 -10.94 0.55
CA LEU A 2 -6.06 -10.40 1.92
C LEU A 2 -4.78 -9.56 2.15
N ARG A 3 -3.63 -10.03 1.66
CA ARG A 3 -2.36 -9.26 1.69
C ARG A 3 -2.39 -8.00 0.81
N GLU A 4 -3.23 -8.00 -0.22
CA GLU A 4 -3.43 -6.83 -1.08
C GLU A 4 -4.26 -5.79 -0.33
N PHE A 5 -5.34 -6.24 0.32
CA PHE A 5 -6.21 -5.39 1.14
C PHE A 5 -5.48 -4.77 2.34
N GLN A 6 -4.63 -5.52 3.06
CA GLN A 6 -3.83 -4.91 4.13
C GLN A 6 -2.86 -3.84 3.59
N GLY A 7 -2.29 -4.09 2.40
CA GLY A 7 -1.42 -3.12 1.74
C GLY A 7 -2.20 -1.86 1.38
N TYR A 8 -3.42 -2.01 0.87
CA TYR A 8 -4.33 -0.90 0.61
C TYR A 8 -4.65 -0.11 1.90
N VAL A 9 -5.08 -0.77 2.96
CA VAL A 9 -5.44 -0.11 4.24
C VAL A 9 -4.26 0.69 4.77
N LEU A 10 -3.06 0.11 4.79
CA LEU A 10 -1.89 0.79 5.31
C LEU A 10 -1.43 1.94 4.40
N ALA A 11 -1.50 1.77 3.07
CA ALA A 11 -1.21 2.84 2.11
C ALA A 11 -2.18 4.01 2.29
N TYR A 12 -3.47 3.72 2.50
CA TYR A 12 -4.50 4.71 2.77
C TYR A 12 -4.18 5.48 4.05
N ARG A 13 -3.89 4.78 5.16
CA ARG A 13 -3.58 5.42 6.44
C ARG A 13 -2.32 6.28 6.36
N LEU A 14 -1.27 5.81 5.69
CA LEU A 14 -0.06 6.61 5.45
C LEU A 14 -0.40 7.88 4.66
N ARG A 15 -1.12 7.75 3.54
CA ARG A 15 -1.51 8.89 2.70
C ARG A 15 -2.41 9.88 3.43
N ALA A 16 -3.34 9.39 4.26
CA ALA A 16 -4.19 10.21 5.10
C ALA A 16 -3.39 10.96 6.17
N ALA A 17 -2.43 10.30 6.82
CA ALA A 17 -1.56 10.91 7.83
C ALA A 17 -0.64 12.00 7.23
N VAL A 18 -0.08 11.76 6.04
CA VAL A 18 0.71 12.75 5.30
C VAL A 18 -0.17 13.93 4.86
N GLY A 19 -1.39 13.64 4.40
CA GLY A 19 -2.36 14.64 3.98
C GLY A 19 -1.97 15.38 2.69
N GLY A 20 -2.54 16.57 2.51
CA GLY A 20 -2.25 17.44 1.37
C GLY A 20 -2.54 16.78 0.02
N ARG A 21 -1.60 16.84 -0.92
CA ARG A 21 -1.77 16.36 -2.31
C ARG A 21 -1.80 14.84 -2.45
N VAL A 22 -1.36 14.11 -1.43
CA VAL A 22 -1.37 12.64 -1.44
C VAL A 22 -2.53 12.05 -0.65
N ALA A 23 -3.33 12.90 0.02
CA ALA A 23 -4.51 12.47 0.75
C ALA A 23 -5.46 11.67 -0.15
N PRO A 24 -6.01 10.52 0.32
CA PRO A 24 -7.01 9.80 -0.42
C PRO A 24 -8.27 10.67 -0.65
N PRO A 25 -8.91 10.61 -1.83
CA PRO A 25 -10.03 11.49 -2.17
C PRO A 25 -11.37 11.09 -1.53
N GLY A 26 -11.47 9.93 -0.88
CA GLY A 26 -12.68 9.42 -0.25
C GLY A 26 -12.34 8.54 0.94
N ASP A 27 -13.38 7.94 1.54
CA ASP A 27 -13.23 7.11 2.73
C ASP A 27 -12.48 5.80 2.46
N LEU A 28 -11.95 5.20 3.54
CA LEU A 28 -11.33 3.89 3.50
C LEU A 28 -12.39 2.84 3.15
N LEU A 29 -12.16 2.07 2.07
CA LEU A 29 -13.03 0.98 1.67
C LEU A 29 -12.97 -0.17 2.67
N SER A 30 -14.13 -0.75 2.98
CA SER A 30 -14.22 -2.07 3.63
C SER A 30 -13.65 -3.17 2.73
N LEU A 31 -13.38 -4.35 3.30
CA LEU A 31 -12.91 -5.52 2.56
C LEU A 31 -13.87 -5.89 1.42
N SER A 32 -15.18 -5.83 1.65
CA SER A 32 -16.18 -6.14 0.63
C SER A 32 -16.19 -5.14 -0.53
N GLU A 33 -16.08 -3.85 -0.22
CA GLU A 33 -16.05 -2.78 -1.23
C GLU A 33 -14.77 -2.87 -2.04
N TYR A 34 -13.63 -3.05 -1.36
CA TYR A 34 -12.34 -3.28 -1.99
C TYR A 34 -12.39 -4.49 -2.93
N ALA A 35 -12.94 -5.62 -2.48
CA ALA A 35 -13.06 -6.82 -3.29
C ALA A 35 -13.92 -6.57 -4.54
N GLY A 36 -15.06 -5.88 -4.41
CA GLY A 36 -15.92 -5.53 -5.53
C GLY A 36 -15.21 -4.64 -6.57
N ARG A 37 -14.57 -3.56 -6.11
CA ARG A 37 -13.78 -2.65 -6.96
C ARG A 37 -12.61 -3.37 -7.63
N ARG A 38 -11.94 -4.26 -6.90
CA ARG A 38 -10.83 -5.07 -7.41
C ARG A 38 -11.28 -6.01 -8.53
N LEU A 39 -12.43 -6.67 -8.39
CA LEU A 39 -13.01 -7.52 -9.44
C LEU A 39 -13.34 -6.69 -10.69
N GLN A 40 -13.93 -5.51 -10.52
CA GLN A 40 -14.20 -4.59 -11.62
C GLN A 40 -12.91 -4.19 -12.36
N ARG A 41 -11.85 -3.83 -11.61
CA ARG A 41 -10.53 -3.52 -12.16
C ARG A 41 -9.96 -4.70 -12.95
N GLN A 42 -10.04 -5.91 -12.39
CA GLN A 42 -9.54 -7.13 -13.04
C GLN A 42 -10.26 -7.44 -14.35
N GLU A 43 -11.57 -7.22 -14.41
CA GLU A 43 -12.32 -7.44 -15.64
C GLU A 43 -11.89 -6.47 -16.74
N LEU A 44 -11.72 -5.19 -16.41
CA LEU A 44 -11.19 -4.18 -17.35
C LEU A 44 -9.78 -4.52 -17.83
N ALA A 45 -8.88 -4.94 -16.92
CA ALA A 45 -7.52 -5.34 -17.26
C ALA A 45 -7.48 -6.57 -18.18
N ARG A 46 -8.36 -7.56 -17.96
CA ARG A 46 -8.50 -8.71 -18.86
C ARG A 46 -9.05 -8.28 -20.23
N GLY A 47 -10.00 -7.36 -20.24
CA GLY A 47 -10.54 -6.76 -21.47
C GLY A 47 -9.45 -6.12 -22.31
N LEU A 48 -8.55 -5.34 -21.68
CA LEU A 48 -7.44 -4.65 -22.34
C LEU A 48 -6.54 -5.64 -23.09
N VAL A 49 -6.18 -6.75 -22.45
CA VAL A 49 -5.30 -7.78 -23.04
C VAL A 49 -5.97 -8.55 -24.17
N ARG A 50 -7.27 -8.86 -24.05
CA ARG A 50 -7.96 -9.77 -24.99
C ARG A 50 -8.49 -9.09 -26.24
N LYS A 51 -9.10 -7.92 -26.09
CA LYS A 51 -9.91 -7.28 -27.15
C LYS A 51 -9.66 -5.78 -27.29
N GLY A 52 -8.76 -5.23 -26.48
CA GLY A 52 -8.67 -3.78 -26.25
C GLY A 52 -9.84 -3.26 -25.41
N ILE A 53 -9.71 -2.03 -24.91
CA ILE A 53 -10.77 -1.34 -24.16
C ILE A 53 -10.95 0.06 -24.71
N ARG A 54 -12.14 0.61 -24.54
CA ARG A 54 -12.48 1.97 -24.96
C ARG A 54 -11.76 3.00 -24.08
N PRO A 55 -11.54 4.24 -24.56
CA PRO A 55 -10.89 5.29 -23.76
C PRO A 55 -11.54 5.54 -22.39
N GLU A 56 -12.86 5.43 -22.28
CA GLU A 56 -13.60 5.56 -21.02
C GLU A 56 -13.34 4.40 -20.05
N GLU A 57 -13.15 3.19 -20.57
CA GLU A 57 -12.82 2.00 -19.80
C GLU A 57 -11.36 2.07 -19.32
N MET A 58 -10.46 2.63 -20.13
CA MET A 58 -9.08 2.92 -19.73
C MET A 58 -9.05 3.94 -18.58
N ARG A 59 -9.77 5.06 -18.71
CA ARG A 59 -9.88 6.05 -17.62
C ARG A 59 -10.47 5.46 -16.34
N LEU A 60 -11.43 4.53 -16.46
CA LEU A 60 -11.98 3.83 -15.32
C LEU A 60 -10.96 2.87 -14.69
N LEU A 61 -10.19 2.15 -15.50
CA LEU A 61 -9.11 1.28 -15.03
C LEU A 61 -8.04 2.07 -14.26
N ASP A 62 -7.66 3.25 -14.75
CA ASP A 62 -6.71 4.15 -14.09
C ASP A 62 -7.28 4.63 -12.74
N ARG A 63 -8.51 5.14 -12.72
CA ARG A 63 -9.17 5.57 -11.47
C ARG A 63 -9.29 4.45 -10.44
N LEU A 64 -9.67 3.25 -10.87
CA LEU A 64 -9.74 2.09 -9.97
C LEU A 64 -8.36 1.68 -9.48
N SER A 65 -7.31 1.81 -10.30
CA SER A 65 -5.94 1.51 -9.88
C SER A 65 -5.45 2.51 -8.84
N ASP A 66 -5.78 3.80 -8.99
CA ASP A 66 -5.49 4.85 -8.01
C ASP A 66 -6.30 4.67 -6.71
N GLU A 67 -7.61 4.46 -6.80
CA GLU A 67 -8.52 4.26 -5.66
C GLU A 67 -8.10 3.05 -4.82
N LEU A 68 -7.77 1.94 -5.47
CA LEU A 68 -7.32 0.71 -4.82
C LEU A 68 -5.86 0.75 -4.37
N MET A 69 -5.14 1.83 -4.70
CA MET A 69 -3.69 1.96 -4.48
C MET A 69 -2.95 0.73 -5.02
N PHE A 70 -3.41 0.25 -6.18
CA PHE A 70 -3.05 -1.06 -6.69
C PHE A 70 -1.55 -1.12 -7.00
N GLY A 71 -0.85 -2.03 -6.33
CA GLY A 71 0.59 -2.20 -6.51
C GLY A 71 1.44 -1.07 -5.93
N PHE A 72 0.86 -0.14 -5.15
CA PHE A 72 1.55 1.03 -4.60
C PHE A 72 2.90 0.68 -3.96
N TRP A 73 2.92 -0.25 -3.01
CA TRP A 73 4.13 -0.57 -2.23
C TRP A 73 5.25 -1.19 -3.06
N LEU A 74 4.93 -1.90 -4.14
CA LEU A 74 5.88 -2.69 -4.91
C LEU A 74 6.18 -2.07 -6.29
N ASN A 75 5.67 -0.87 -6.57
CA ASN A 75 5.90 -0.14 -7.80
C ASN A 75 6.81 1.08 -7.52
N PRO A 76 8.11 1.01 -7.89
CA PRO A 76 9.06 2.10 -7.67
C PRO A 76 8.61 3.47 -8.18
N ALA A 77 7.91 3.51 -9.33
CA ALA A 77 7.42 4.77 -9.92
C ALA A 77 6.32 5.40 -9.06
N GLU A 78 5.40 4.57 -8.53
CA GLU A 78 4.32 5.01 -7.65
C GLU A 78 4.84 5.47 -6.29
N VAL A 79 5.80 4.74 -5.71
CA VAL A 79 6.49 5.16 -4.48
C VAL A 79 7.23 6.47 -4.69
N SER A 80 7.98 6.62 -5.80
CA SER A 80 8.70 7.84 -6.12
C SER A 80 7.76 9.05 -6.32
N ARG A 81 6.64 8.85 -7.01
CA ARG A 81 5.58 9.86 -7.18
C ARG A 81 4.99 10.29 -5.85
N PHE A 82 4.68 9.33 -4.98
CA PHE A 82 4.18 9.59 -3.63
C PHE A 82 5.19 10.38 -2.79
N LEU A 83 6.44 9.93 -2.70
CA LEU A 83 7.48 10.62 -1.91
C LEU A 83 7.77 12.02 -2.46
N SER A 84 7.84 12.17 -3.78
CA SER A 84 8.02 13.47 -4.43
C SER A 84 6.89 14.44 -4.12
N ALA A 85 5.67 13.96 -3.90
CA ALA A 85 4.53 14.79 -3.51
C ALA A 85 4.49 15.05 -1.99
N ALA A 86 4.80 14.04 -1.18
CA ALA A 86 4.80 14.08 0.28
C ALA A 86 5.92 14.98 0.86
N LEU A 87 7.10 14.99 0.23
CA LEU A 87 8.28 15.72 0.70
C LEU A 87 8.32 17.18 0.23
N ARG A 88 7.37 17.65 -0.58
CA ARG A 88 7.27 19.06 -0.99
C ARG A 88 6.83 19.99 0.15
N GLY A 89 6.36 19.45 1.27
CA GLY A 89 6.05 20.16 2.51
C GLY A 89 6.91 19.69 3.69
N ARG A 90 6.42 19.87 4.92
CA ARG A 90 7.04 19.21 6.08
C ARG A 90 6.80 17.70 5.97
N SER A 91 7.88 16.92 5.87
CA SER A 91 7.80 15.46 5.82
C SER A 91 7.11 14.92 7.06
N HIS A 92 6.13 14.02 6.88
CA HIS A 92 5.50 13.30 7.97
C HIS A 92 6.49 12.25 8.52
N PRO A 93 6.70 12.13 9.85
CA PRO A 93 7.69 11.22 10.43
C PRO A 93 7.54 9.75 9.99
N ALA A 94 6.30 9.29 9.77
CA ALA A 94 6.00 7.95 9.25
C ALA A 94 6.62 7.63 7.87
N ILE A 95 7.28 8.56 7.17
CA ILE A 95 7.97 8.28 5.91
C ILE A 95 9.38 7.68 6.13
N GLY A 96 9.92 7.72 7.36
CA GLY A 96 11.25 7.19 7.65
C GLY A 96 11.52 6.75 9.08
N ASP A 97 10.63 7.06 10.02
CA ASP A 97 10.74 6.66 11.42
C ASP A 97 9.82 5.46 11.72
N SER A 98 10.39 4.39 12.28
CA SER A 98 9.65 3.13 12.51
C SER A 98 8.58 3.27 13.59
N ASP A 99 8.82 4.07 14.63
CA ASP A 99 7.88 4.24 15.72
C ASP A 99 6.70 5.12 15.29
N ALA A 100 6.97 6.19 14.55
CA ALA A 100 5.94 6.99 13.90
C ALA A 100 5.19 6.22 12.80
N PHE A 101 5.84 5.29 12.10
CA PHE A 101 5.13 4.40 11.16
C PHE A 101 4.18 3.46 11.91
N ALA A 102 4.60 2.92 13.06
CA ALA A 102 3.78 2.03 13.87
C ALA A 102 2.47 2.70 14.34
N THR A 103 2.43 4.03 14.48
CA THR A 103 1.18 4.76 14.82
C THR A 103 0.12 4.71 13.73
N LEU A 104 0.45 4.23 12.53
CA LEU A 104 -0.53 3.95 11.46
C LEU A 104 -1.33 2.67 11.72
N LEU A 105 -0.87 1.82 12.65
CA LEU A 105 -1.58 0.63 13.10
C LEU A 105 -2.53 1.00 14.24
N THR A 106 -3.71 0.40 14.26
CA THR A 106 -4.64 0.58 15.38
C THR A 106 -4.07 -0.06 16.65
N PRO A 107 -4.49 0.38 17.85
CA PRO A 107 -4.05 -0.25 19.09
C PRO A 107 -4.36 -1.76 19.15
N SER A 108 -5.48 -2.21 18.57
CA SER A 108 -5.84 -3.64 18.50
C SER A 108 -4.96 -4.42 17.52
N GLU A 109 -4.61 -3.82 16.38
CA GLU A 109 -3.65 -4.41 15.44
C GLU A 109 -2.28 -4.57 16.08
N GLN A 110 -1.78 -3.53 16.77
CA GLN A 110 -0.50 -3.58 17.48
C GLN A 110 -0.50 -4.66 18.58
N THR A 111 -1.58 -4.74 19.37
CA THR A 111 -1.73 -5.75 20.42
C THR A 111 -1.70 -7.16 19.85
N ARG A 112 -2.44 -7.43 18.76
CA ARG A 112 -2.51 -8.75 18.12
C ARG A 112 -1.19 -9.14 17.44
N LEU A 113 -0.49 -8.16 16.87
CA LEU A 113 0.82 -8.37 16.26
C LEU A 113 1.93 -8.66 17.28
N GLY A 114 1.84 -8.04 18.46
CA GLY A 114 2.95 -7.92 19.39
C GLY A 114 4.15 -7.16 18.81
N ASP A 115 5.18 -6.95 19.63
CA ASP A 115 6.34 -6.13 19.24
C ASP A 115 7.04 -6.65 17.98
N LEU A 116 7.18 -7.98 17.84
CA LEU A 116 7.83 -8.57 16.68
C LEU A 116 7.00 -8.34 15.40
N GLY A 117 5.68 -8.52 15.47
CA GLY A 117 4.79 -8.33 14.34
C GLY A 117 4.76 -6.87 13.88
N VAL A 118 4.71 -5.92 14.82
CA VAL A 118 4.78 -4.48 14.52
C VAL A 118 6.11 -4.14 13.83
N ARG A 119 7.24 -4.62 14.35
CA ARG A 119 8.55 -4.41 13.71
C ARG A 119 8.61 -4.97 12.29
N LEU A 120 8.04 -6.15 12.04
CA LEU A 120 7.98 -6.73 10.70
C LEU A 120 7.14 -5.88 9.75
N VAL A 121 5.97 -5.41 10.19
CA VAL A 121 5.12 -4.51 9.38
C VAL A 121 5.85 -3.21 9.04
N CYS A 122 6.46 -2.55 10.02
CA CYS A 122 7.22 -1.31 9.78
C CYS A 122 8.41 -1.56 8.85
N ALA A 123 9.24 -2.58 9.13
CA ALA A 123 10.41 -2.91 8.34
C ALA A 123 10.06 -3.18 6.87
N HIS A 124 8.99 -3.94 6.63
CA HIS A 124 8.51 -4.25 5.28
C HIS A 124 8.12 -3.00 4.50
N HIS A 125 7.22 -2.19 5.04
CA HIS A 125 6.65 -1.08 4.30
C HIS A 125 7.62 0.11 4.21
N LEU A 126 8.48 0.32 5.19
CA LEU A 126 9.59 1.27 5.07
C LEU A 126 10.61 0.81 4.02
N ALA A 127 10.91 -0.49 3.92
CA ALA A 127 11.74 -1.01 2.83
C ALA A 127 11.09 -0.74 1.45
N CYS A 128 9.77 -0.95 1.32
CA CYS A 128 9.02 -0.58 0.12
C CYS A 128 9.18 0.91 -0.25
N LEU A 129 9.17 1.83 0.73
CA LEU A 129 9.41 3.26 0.45
C LEU A 129 10.81 3.54 -0.12
N THR A 130 11.80 2.71 0.20
CA THR A 130 13.15 2.85 -0.36
C THR A 130 13.28 2.41 -1.82
N LEU A 131 12.26 1.76 -2.40
CA LEU A 131 12.24 1.41 -3.83
C LEU A 131 12.29 2.63 -4.76
N ALA A 132 12.00 3.83 -4.27
CA ALA A 132 12.15 5.06 -5.04
C ALA A 132 13.61 5.52 -5.23
N ALA A 133 14.54 5.05 -4.39
CA ALA A 133 15.93 5.52 -4.38
C ALA A 133 16.84 4.94 -5.50
N PRO A 134 16.79 3.65 -5.87
CA PRO A 134 17.81 3.03 -6.71
C PRO A 134 17.56 3.13 -8.23
N ILE A 135 17.01 4.23 -8.75
CA ILE A 135 16.76 4.38 -10.20
C ILE A 135 18.07 4.29 -11.03
N GLN A 136 19.23 4.45 -10.39
CA GLN A 136 20.55 4.39 -11.06
C GLN A 136 21.51 3.31 -10.52
N ASP A 137 21.15 2.55 -9.46
CA ASP A 137 22.00 1.47 -8.91
C ASP A 137 21.21 0.14 -8.83
N PRO A 138 21.42 -0.78 -9.80
CA PRO A 138 20.77 -2.10 -9.82
C PRO A 138 21.06 -2.96 -8.57
N HIS A 139 22.24 -2.83 -7.96
CA HIS A 139 22.59 -3.62 -6.77
C HIS A 139 21.90 -3.08 -5.52
N ALA A 140 21.69 -1.76 -5.42
CA ALA A 140 20.86 -1.18 -4.37
C ALA A 140 19.41 -1.65 -4.49
N LEU A 141 18.85 -1.71 -5.71
CA LEU A 141 17.50 -2.22 -5.94
C LEU A 141 17.36 -3.69 -5.49
N ALA A 142 18.33 -4.54 -5.84
CA ALA A 142 18.33 -5.95 -5.44
C ALA A 142 18.30 -6.13 -3.90
N ARG A 143 19.10 -5.34 -3.17
CA ARG A 143 19.13 -5.37 -1.69
C ARG A 143 17.80 -4.93 -1.07
N VAL A 144 17.12 -3.95 -1.68
CA VAL A 144 15.80 -3.53 -1.21
C VAL A 144 14.77 -4.64 -1.41
N TRP A 145 14.76 -5.30 -2.57
CA TRP A 145 13.89 -6.45 -2.83
C TRP A 145 14.14 -7.60 -1.86
N GLU A 146 15.40 -7.97 -1.63
CA GLU A 146 15.75 -9.01 -0.66
C GLU A 146 15.18 -8.70 0.73
N ARG A 147 15.29 -7.44 1.18
CA ARG A 147 14.70 -7.01 2.46
C ARG A 147 13.18 -7.12 2.48
N ILE A 148 12.50 -6.73 1.39
CA ILE A 148 11.03 -6.83 1.27
C ILE A 148 10.59 -8.30 1.35
N GLU A 149 11.32 -9.20 0.68
CA GLU A 149 11.04 -10.64 0.67
C GLU A 149 11.26 -11.28 2.04
N GLN A 150 12.29 -10.84 2.78
CA GLN A 150 12.61 -11.34 4.13
C GLN A 150 11.65 -10.82 5.22
N THR A 151 10.88 -9.75 4.94
CA THR A 151 10.05 -9.05 5.93
C THR A 151 8.56 -9.25 5.69
N GLN A 152 8.11 -10.43 5.25
CA GLN A 152 6.68 -10.62 5.00
C GLN A 152 5.84 -10.43 6.28
N PRO A 153 5.00 -9.39 6.37
CA PRO A 153 4.22 -9.15 7.58
C PRO A 153 3.14 -10.23 7.71
N PRO A 154 2.80 -10.67 8.93
CA PRO A 154 1.58 -11.44 9.15
C PRO A 154 0.36 -10.60 8.73
N LEU A 155 -0.79 -11.23 8.54
CA LEU A 155 -2.02 -10.46 8.34
C LEU A 155 -2.38 -9.76 9.66
N PHE A 156 -2.74 -8.47 9.60
CA PHE A 156 -2.95 -7.70 10.84
C PHE A 156 -4.24 -6.89 10.90
N VAL A 157 -4.80 -6.47 9.76
CA VAL A 157 -5.94 -5.54 9.72
C VAL A 157 -7.14 -6.03 10.53
N ASP A 158 -7.72 -5.16 11.35
CA ASP A 158 -8.83 -5.50 12.26
C ASP A 158 -10.05 -6.13 11.58
N GLU A 159 -10.37 -5.70 10.36
CA GLU A 159 -11.46 -6.30 9.58
C GLU A 159 -11.20 -7.78 9.25
N LEU A 160 -9.94 -8.16 9.02
CA LEU A 160 -9.56 -9.56 8.78
C LEU A 160 -9.72 -10.40 10.05
N ALA A 161 -9.40 -9.85 11.22
CA ALA A 161 -9.66 -10.51 12.50
C ALA A 161 -11.16 -10.76 12.69
N ARG A 162 -11.99 -9.74 12.46
CA ARG A 162 -13.45 -9.85 12.59
C ARG A 162 -14.08 -10.84 11.60
N ALA A 163 -13.46 -11.04 10.44
CA ALA A 163 -13.86 -12.02 9.44
C ALA A 163 -13.33 -13.45 9.70
N GLY A 164 -12.71 -13.71 10.86
CA GLY A 164 -12.17 -15.03 11.24
C GLY A 164 -10.98 -15.46 10.38
N GLN A 165 -10.17 -14.52 9.89
CA GLN A 165 -8.99 -14.80 9.07
C GLN A 165 -7.68 -14.76 9.86
N LEU A 166 -7.75 -14.42 11.15
CA LEU A 166 -6.63 -14.27 12.09
C LEU A 166 -6.99 -15.03 13.37
N ASP A 167 -6.88 -16.35 13.35
CA ASP A 167 -7.07 -17.21 14.53
C ASP A 167 -5.71 -17.52 15.20
#